data_AF-A0A0F9MUN7-F1
#
_entry.id   AF-A0A0F9MUN7-F1
#
_cell.length_a   1.000
_cell.length_b   1.000
_cell.length_c   1.000
_cell.angle_alpha   90.00
_cell.angle_beta   90.00
_cell.angle_gamma   90.00
#
_symmetry.space_group_name_H-M   'P 1'
#
loop_
_entity.id
_entity.type
_entity.pdbx_description
1 polymer ?
#
loop_
_entity_poly.entity_id
_entity_poly.type
_entity_poly.pdbx_seq_one_letter_code
_entity_poly.pdbx_strand_id
1 'polypeptide(L)'
;MTERFKTTLRDYVDSGDQLNSAHFNDLIDSNPNVFTKAAAPTANDDTGDGYEVGDIWLDTTNDKVYIVIDVTLTAAVWNEIHEAALDNIVEDTTPQLGGNLDVNGKSIVSVAAGDITLTPDTTGDVVLDGLKHPQADGSANQFMRTDGADQLVLATPPFDQPPYIVGATYLSIPGAESTDLTMTVDRLYGTYFQVTAPSQAFDRVSFEVQTAEAAKTARVGLYNVGTGGLPGALVTDFGTISVASTGGKEITISETLSYGWYVLAIVTDATTCDIEQINNVGHRRLGASNSSNALRGFVYVAHAYAALPDPFGSPTYDTSAREPKLGLRAA
;
A
#
# COMPACT_ATOMS: atom_id res chain seq x y z
N MET A 1 -50.39 -53.89 10.91
CA MET A 1 -49.55 -55.06 10.54
C MET A 1 -50.33 -56.33 10.89
N THR A 2 -51.12 -56.79 9.92
CA THR A 2 -52.26 -57.70 10.10
C THR A 2 -51.79 -59.16 10.11
N GLU A 3 -52.47 -60.04 10.85
CA GLU A 3 -52.14 -61.48 11.04
C GLU A 3 -51.87 -62.28 9.74
N ARG A 4 -52.32 -61.78 8.59
CA ARG A 4 -51.98 -62.35 7.26
C ARG A 4 -50.49 -62.29 6.92
N PHE A 5 -49.77 -61.23 7.31
CA PHE A 5 -48.33 -61.10 7.10
C PHE A 5 -47.55 -62.22 7.81
N LYS A 6 -48.06 -62.67 8.96
CA LYS A 6 -47.51 -63.80 9.71
C LYS A 6 -47.93 -65.16 9.16
N THR A 7 -48.98 -65.22 8.35
CA THR A 7 -49.52 -66.47 7.79
C THR A 7 -48.76 -66.81 6.51
N THR A 8 -48.62 -65.88 5.56
CA THR A 8 -47.85 -66.09 4.32
C THR A 8 -46.38 -66.39 4.59
N LEU A 9 -45.79 -65.74 5.60
CA LEU A 9 -44.41 -65.99 6.00
C LEU A 9 -44.25 -67.30 6.79
N ARG A 10 -45.24 -67.71 7.61
CA ARG A 10 -45.24 -69.00 8.29
C ARG A 10 -45.42 -70.16 7.32
N ASP A 11 -46.40 -70.06 6.42
CA ASP A 11 -46.70 -71.10 5.44
C ASP A 11 -45.50 -71.37 4.53
N TYR A 12 -44.68 -70.35 4.27
CA TYR A 12 -43.47 -70.48 3.46
C TYR A 12 -42.29 -71.09 4.25
N VAL A 13 -42.10 -70.69 5.51
CA VAL A 13 -41.09 -71.27 6.41
C VAL A 13 -41.40 -72.74 6.75
N ASP A 14 -42.68 -73.06 6.87
CA ASP A 14 -43.18 -74.42 7.08
C ASP A 14 -43.11 -75.26 5.78
N SER A 15 -42.95 -74.65 4.60
CA SER A 15 -42.83 -75.33 3.29
C SER A 15 -41.41 -75.77 2.89
N GLY A 16 -40.37 -75.31 3.61
CA GLY A 16 -38.97 -75.66 3.34
C GLY A 16 -38.33 -74.96 2.12
N ASP A 17 -39.08 -74.07 1.45
CA ASP A 17 -38.63 -73.36 0.25
C ASP A 17 -37.90 -72.04 0.59
N GLN A 18 -36.95 -71.63 -0.25
CA GLN A 18 -36.05 -70.49 0.00
C GLN A 18 -36.51 -69.22 -0.75
N LEU A 19 -36.67 -68.09 -0.04
CA LEU A 19 -37.28 -66.83 -0.57
C LEU A 19 -36.61 -66.32 -1.87
N ASN A 20 -37.37 -66.05 -2.94
CA ASN A 20 -36.89 -65.52 -4.25
C ASN A 20 -37.55 -64.19 -4.69
N SER A 21 -37.07 -63.56 -5.76
CA SER A 21 -37.52 -62.23 -6.23
C SER A 21 -38.97 -62.15 -6.71
N ALA A 22 -39.52 -63.24 -7.27
CA ALA A 22 -40.93 -63.31 -7.64
C ALA A 22 -41.81 -63.38 -6.39
N HIS A 23 -41.32 -64.05 -5.34
CA HIS A 23 -41.94 -64.05 -4.02
C HIS A 23 -41.86 -62.67 -3.35
N PHE A 24 -40.86 -61.85 -3.64
CA PHE A 24 -40.79 -60.44 -3.19
C PHE A 24 -41.78 -59.53 -3.91
N ASN A 25 -42.03 -59.70 -5.21
CA ASN A 25 -43.06 -58.96 -5.94
C ASN A 25 -44.48 -59.39 -5.52
N ASP A 26 -44.71 -60.69 -5.32
CA ASP A 26 -45.96 -61.17 -4.72
C ASP A 26 -46.13 -60.62 -3.30
N LEU A 27 -45.05 -60.42 -2.55
CA LEU A 27 -45.06 -59.81 -1.23
C LEU A 27 -45.31 -58.28 -1.27
N ILE A 28 -44.88 -57.61 -2.34
CA ILE A 28 -45.10 -56.17 -2.59
C ILE A 28 -46.52 -55.93 -3.11
N ASP A 29 -47.03 -56.75 -4.04
CA ASP A 29 -48.38 -56.66 -4.61
C ASP A 29 -49.47 -57.23 -3.68
N SER A 30 -49.11 -58.18 -2.79
CA SER A 30 -49.99 -58.62 -1.69
C SER A 30 -49.98 -57.66 -0.51
N ASN A 31 -49.09 -56.66 -0.51
CA ASN A 31 -49.17 -55.56 0.43
C ASN A 31 -50.25 -54.60 -0.08
N PRO A 32 -51.39 -54.48 0.62
CA PRO A 32 -52.48 -53.62 0.17
C PRO A 32 -52.08 -52.14 0.06
N ASN A 33 -50.91 -51.77 0.58
CA ASN A 33 -50.41 -50.42 0.65
C ASN A 33 -49.27 -50.13 -0.35
N VAL A 34 -49.07 -50.93 -1.39
CA VAL A 34 -48.05 -50.63 -2.41
C VAL A 34 -48.65 -50.74 -3.80
N PHE A 35 -48.46 -49.68 -4.59
CA PHE A 35 -49.12 -49.45 -5.85
C PHE A 35 -48.08 -49.10 -6.91
N THR A 36 -48.15 -49.80 -8.03
CA THR A 36 -47.29 -49.57 -9.17
C THR A 36 -48.08 -48.86 -10.26
N LYS A 37 -47.63 -47.68 -10.66
CA LYS A 37 -48.39 -46.76 -11.52
C LYS A 37 -47.46 -46.06 -12.50
N ALA A 38 -47.98 -45.65 -13.65
CA ALA A 38 -47.17 -45.10 -14.75
C ALA A 38 -47.08 -43.56 -14.76
N ALA A 39 -47.44 -42.89 -13.67
CA ALA A 39 -47.37 -41.44 -13.54
C ALA A 39 -47.19 -41.08 -12.08
N ALA A 40 -46.74 -39.87 -11.76
CA ALA A 40 -46.64 -39.42 -10.37
C ALA A 40 -48.03 -39.38 -9.74
N PRO A 41 -48.17 -39.72 -8.46
CA PRO A 41 -49.45 -39.62 -7.79
C PRO A 41 -49.90 -38.16 -7.68
N THR A 42 -51.20 -37.96 -7.69
CA THR A 42 -51.84 -36.65 -7.63
C THR A 42 -52.69 -36.49 -6.38
N ALA A 43 -53.15 -35.27 -6.12
CA ALA A 43 -54.07 -35.03 -5.01
C ALA A 43 -55.44 -35.69 -5.17
N ASN A 44 -55.78 -36.20 -6.36
CA ASN A 44 -57.02 -36.95 -6.55
C ASN A 44 -56.83 -38.47 -6.40
N ASP A 45 -55.59 -38.95 -6.31
CA ASP A 45 -55.29 -40.34 -5.98
C ASP A 45 -55.47 -40.52 -4.47
N ASP A 46 -56.73 -40.61 -4.07
CA ASP A 46 -57.15 -40.38 -2.69
C ASP A 46 -58.11 -41.43 -2.09
N THR A 47 -58.82 -41.09 -1.00
CA THR A 47 -59.74 -42.01 -0.31
C THR A 47 -60.93 -42.44 -1.17
N GLY A 48 -61.31 -41.64 -2.17
CA GLY A 48 -62.31 -42.00 -3.18
C GLY A 48 -61.83 -43.09 -4.15
N ASP A 49 -60.51 -43.19 -4.34
CA ASP A 49 -59.86 -44.21 -5.17
C ASP A 49 -59.31 -45.39 -4.34
N GLY A 50 -59.59 -45.38 -3.03
CA GLY A 50 -59.24 -46.45 -2.10
C GLY A 50 -57.84 -46.36 -1.53
N TYR A 51 -57.14 -45.25 -1.73
CA TYR A 51 -55.84 -45.03 -1.10
C TYR A 51 -56.00 -44.62 0.35
N GLU A 52 -55.15 -45.17 1.18
CA GLU A 52 -55.02 -44.83 2.59
C GLU A 52 -53.63 -44.24 2.84
N VAL A 53 -53.50 -43.39 3.86
CA VAL A 53 -52.20 -42.82 4.23
C VAL A 53 -51.18 -43.96 4.42
N GLY A 54 -50.01 -43.85 3.79
CA GLY A 54 -48.95 -44.86 3.84
C GLY A 54 -48.89 -45.78 2.62
N ASP A 55 -49.79 -45.59 1.66
CA ASP A 55 -49.66 -46.23 0.36
C ASP A 55 -48.40 -45.74 -0.36
N ILE A 56 -47.66 -46.67 -0.94
CA ILE A 56 -46.44 -46.43 -1.67
C ILE A 56 -46.79 -46.44 -3.15
N TRP A 57 -46.34 -45.44 -3.87
CA TRP A 57 -46.61 -45.28 -5.28
C TRP A 57 -45.31 -45.30 -6.05
N LEU A 58 -45.12 -46.35 -6.82
CA LEU A 58 -43.98 -46.48 -7.70
C LEU A 58 -44.37 -45.88 -9.04
N ASP A 59 -43.87 -44.68 -9.35
CA ASP A 59 -44.02 -44.07 -10.67
C ASP A 59 -42.98 -44.69 -11.61
N THR A 60 -43.44 -45.67 -12.37
CA THR A 60 -42.61 -46.46 -13.28
C THR A 60 -42.23 -45.70 -14.55
N THR A 61 -42.71 -44.46 -14.74
CA THR A 61 -42.43 -43.65 -15.92
C THR A 61 -41.45 -42.52 -15.64
N ASN A 62 -41.58 -41.82 -14.51
CA ASN A 62 -40.59 -40.82 -14.12
C ASN A 62 -39.46 -41.39 -13.26
N ASP A 63 -39.41 -42.71 -13.09
CA ASP A 63 -38.47 -43.45 -12.23
C ASP A 63 -38.37 -42.86 -10.82
N LYS A 64 -39.52 -42.42 -10.32
CA LYS A 64 -39.66 -41.77 -9.04
C LYS A 64 -40.49 -42.66 -8.15
N VAL A 65 -40.08 -42.75 -6.90
CA VAL A 65 -40.85 -43.45 -5.89
C VAL A 65 -41.53 -42.41 -5.04
N TYR A 66 -42.79 -42.64 -4.72
CA TYR A 66 -43.60 -41.77 -3.89
C TYR A 66 -44.26 -42.55 -2.75
N ILE A 67 -44.68 -41.84 -1.72
CA ILE A 67 -45.48 -42.39 -0.62
C ILE A 67 -46.53 -41.36 -0.22
N VAL A 68 -47.79 -41.77 0.01
CA VAL A 68 -48.87 -40.88 0.42
C VAL A 68 -48.80 -40.66 1.93
N ILE A 69 -48.85 -39.40 2.33
CA ILE A 69 -48.66 -38.96 3.70
C ILE A 69 -49.91 -38.30 4.29
N ASP A 70 -50.87 -37.91 3.45
CA ASP A 70 -52.23 -37.47 3.82
C ASP A 70 -53.18 -37.81 2.68
N VAL A 71 -54.42 -38.18 2.96
CA VAL A 71 -55.36 -38.65 1.94
C VAL A 71 -56.80 -38.36 2.34
N THR A 72 -57.47 -37.47 1.61
CA THR A 72 -58.89 -37.13 1.75
C THR A 72 -59.52 -36.95 0.37
N LEU A 73 -60.84 -37.10 0.24
CA LEU A 73 -61.51 -37.07 -1.08
C LEU A 73 -61.17 -35.77 -1.83
N THR A 74 -60.57 -35.89 -3.01
CA THR A 74 -59.96 -34.87 -3.87
C THR A 74 -58.76 -34.09 -3.30
N ALA A 75 -58.11 -34.60 -2.24
CA ALA A 75 -57.00 -33.93 -1.54
C ALA A 75 -56.00 -34.90 -0.86
N ALA A 76 -55.33 -35.76 -1.63
CA ALA A 76 -54.16 -36.55 -1.24
C ALA A 76 -52.83 -35.78 -1.33
N VAL A 77 -51.84 -36.22 -0.55
CA VAL A 77 -50.49 -35.64 -0.50
C VAL A 77 -49.46 -36.76 -0.61
N TRP A 78 -48.61 -36.71 -1.64
CA TRP A 78 -47.60 -37.71 -1.95
C TRP A 78 -46.19 -37.10 -2.01
N ASN A 79 -45.18 -37.80 -1.50
CA ASN A 79 -43.79 -37.32 -1.41
C ASN A 79 -42.79 -38.16 -2.22
N GLU A 80 -41.90 -37.53 -2.99
CA GLU A 80 -40.98 -38.13 -3.99
C GLU A 80 -39.58 -38.54 -3.44
N ILE A 81 -38.90 -39.52 -4.07
CA ILE A 81 -37.54 -40.03 -3.76
C ILE A 81 -36.57 -39.89 -5.00
N HIS A 82 -35.38 -39.23 -4.90
CA HIS A 82 -34.41 -38.93 -6.03
C HIS A 82 -32.86 -38.94 -5.67
N GLU A 83 -31.95 -38.88 -6.70
CA GLU A 83 -30.44 -38.87 -6.61
C GLU A 83 -29.78 -37.47 -6.43
N ALA A 84 -28.53 -37.42 -5.92
CA ALA A 84 -27.90 -36.28 -5.24
C ALA A 84 -27.21 -35.21 -6.14
N ALA A 85 -27.76 -34.00 -6.17
CA ALA A 85 -27.03 -32.76 -6.45
C ALA A 85 -26.42 -32.21 -5.16
N LEU A 86 -25.44 -31.30 -5.24
CA LEU A 86 -25.03 -30.53 -4.06
C LEU A 86 -26.13 -29.50 -3.76
N ASP A 87 -26.96 -29.81 -2.77
CA ASP A 87 -27.99 -28.89 -2.29
C ASP A 87 -27.35 -27.71 -1.52
N ASN A 88 -26.18 -27.95 -0.91
CA ASN A 88 -25.41 -26.95 -0.19
C ASN A 88 -23.91 -27.22 -0.28
N ILE A 89 -23.12 -26.13 -0.24
CA ILE A 89 -21.65 -26.17 -0.24
C ILE A 89 -21.11 -26.91 1.00
N VAL A 90 -21.85 -26.94 2.10
CA VAL A 90 -21.41 -27.62 3.34
C VAL A 90 -21.15 -29.13 3.16
N GLU A 91 -21.72 -29.73 2.12
CA GLU A 91 -21.53 -31.14 1.78
C GLU A 91 -20.22 -31.39 0.98
N ASP A 92 -19.59 -30.33 0.46
CA ASP A 92 -18.29 -30.41 -0.21
C ASP A 92 -17.15 -30.33 0.82
N THR A 93 -16.49 -31.47 1.02
CA THR A 93 -15.36 -31.58 1.96
C THR A 93 -14.01 -31.18 1.36
N THR A 94 -13.93 -30.95 0.04
CA THR A 94 -12.72 -30.50 -0.66
C THR A 94 -13.05 -29.37 -1.66
N PRO A 95 -13.64 -28.27 -1.20
CA PRO A 95 -14.09 -27.21 -2.10
C PRO A 95 -12.89 -26.58 -2.80
N GLN A 96 -12.93 -26.55 -4.13
CA GLN A 96 -11.94 -25.88 -4.96
C GLN A 96 -12.63 -24.78 -5.76
N LEU A 97 -12.04 -23.59 -5.71
CA LEU A 97 -12.43 -22.50 -6.61
C LEU A 97 -11.81 -22.80 -7.97
N GLY A 98 -12.57 -23.41 -8.89
CA GLY A 98 -12.15 -23.66 -10.28
C GLY A 98 -11.92 -22.38 -11.11
N GLY A 99 -11.99 -21.22 -10.48
CA GLY A 99 -11.86 -19.86 -11.01
C GLY A 99 -12.05 -18.85 -9.87
N ASN A 100 -12.19 -17.56 -10.19
CA ASN A 100 -12.44 -16.54 -9.16
C ASN A 100 -13.83 -16.74 -8.53
N LEU A 101 -13.92 -16.56 -7.21
CA LEU A 101 -15.20 -16.53 -6.51
C LEU A 101 -15.92 -15.21 -6.80
N ASP A 102 -17.00 -15.26 -7.58
CA ASP A 102 -17.93 -14.14 -7.71
C ASP A 102 -18.87 -14.11 -6.50
N VAL A 103 -18.72 -13.11 -5.66
CA VAL A 103 -19.52 -12.93 -4.43
C VAL A 103 -20.92 -12.38 -4.72
N ASN A 104 -21.25 -12.02 -5.96
CA ASN A 104 -22.55 -11.51 -6.41
C ASN A 104 -23.13 -10.40 -5.51
N GLY A 105 -22.29 -9.41 -5.19
CA GLY A 105 -22.65 -8.27 -4.34
C GLY A 105 -22.90 -8.64 -2.88
N LYS A 106 -22.52 -9.85 -2.45
CA LYS A 106 -22.53 -10.28 -1.06
C LYS A 106 -21.16 -10.11 -0.43
N SER A 107 -21.15 -10.06 0.88
CA SER A 107 -19.94 -10.08 1.66
C SER A 107 -19.57 -11.53 1.96
N ILE A 108 -18.28 -11.85 1.90
CA ILE A 108 -17.77 -13.04 2.57
C ILE A 108 -17.80 -12.69 4.06
N VAL A 109 -18.68 -13.37 4.78
CA VAL A 109 -18.88 -13.14 6.20
C VAL A 109 -18.70 -14.45 6.94
N SER A 110 -17.98 -14.38 8.04
CA SER A 110 -17.99 -15.43 9.04
C SER A 110 -19.22 -15.28 9.93
N VAL A 111 -19.56 -16.36 10.64
CA VAL A 111 -20.64 -16.38 11.63
C VAL A 111 -20.06 -16.64 13.03
N ALA A 112 -20.85 -16.34 14.07
CA ALA A 112 -20.43 -16.44 15.48
C ALA A 112 -19.12 -15.69 15.81
N ALA A 113 -18.83 -14.59 15.08
CA ALA A 113 -17.62 -13.77 15.20
C ALA A 113 -16.29 -14.52 14.90
N GLY A 114 -16.32 -15.59 14.09
CA GLY A 114 -15.10 -16.25 13.61
C GLY A 114 -14.31 -15.38 12.61
N ASP A 115 -13.05 -15.73 12.35
CA ASP A 115 -12.25 -15.05 11.33
C ASP A 115 -12.48 -15.66 9.93
N ILE A 116 -12.16 -14.88 8.89
CA ILE A 116 -12.04 -15.38 7.52
C ILE A 116 -10.56 -15.66 7.27
N THR A 117 -10.15 -16.92 7.42
CA THR A 117 -8.75 -17.33 7.25
C THR A 117 -8.40 -17.43 5.76
N LEU A 118 -7.37 -16.69 5.34
CA LEU A 118 -6.73 -16.79 4.04
C LEU A 118 -5.26 -17.17 4.26
N THR A 119 -4.89 -18.41 3.97
CA THR A 119 -3.55 -18.94 4.26
C THR A 119 -2.95 -19.58 3.00
N PRO A 120 -1.80 -19.10 2.51
CA PRO A 120 -1.02 -19.76 1.48
C PRO A 120 -0.34 -20.97 2.11
N ASP A 121 -0.24 -22.06 1.38
CA ASP A 121 0.30 -23.32 1.93
C ASP A 121 1.78 -23.22 2.32
N THR A 122 2.62 -22.59 1.48
CA THR A 122 4.08 -22.53 1.67
C THR A 122 4.59 -21.09 1.74
N THR A 123 5.59 -20.70 0.96
CA THR A 123 6.17 -19.34 0.97
C THR A 123 5.32 -18.33 0.17
N GLY A 124 4.05 -18.65 -0.06
CA GLY A 124 3.14 -17.75 -0.75
C GLY A 124 2.74 -16.61 0.18
N ASP A 125 2.40 -15.47 -0.42
CA ASP A 125 1.93 -14.30 0.31
C ASP A 125 0.39 -14.25 0.32
N VAL A 126 -0.17 -13.82 1.45
CA VAL A 126 -1.60 -13.44 1.50
C VAL A 126 -1.73 -12.06 0.89
N VAL A 127 -2.16 -12.03 -0.36
CA VAL A 127 -2.42 -10.78 -1.07
C VAL A 127 -3.85 -10.34 -0.78
N LEU A 128 -4.03 -9.80 0.42
CA LEU A 128 -5.28 -9.19 0.89
C LEU A 128 -5.33 -7.74 0.45
N ASP A 129 -5.51 -7.54 -0.86
CA ASP A 129 -5.19 -6.26 -1.50
C ASP A 129 -3.69 -5.85 -1.27
N GLY A 130 -2.90 -6.70 -0.59
CA GLY A 130 -1.49 -6.51 -0.18
C GLY A 130 -1.24 -6.07 1.27
N LEU A 131 -2.13 -5.29 1.94
CA LEU A 131 -1.81 -4.49 3.15
C LEU A 131 -3.09 -4.02 3.90
N LYS A 132 -3.00 -3.57 5.18
CA LYS A 132 -4.17 -3.03 5.95
C LYS A 132 -4.40 -1.54 5.70
N HIS A 133 -5.58 -1.15 5.20
CA HIS A 133 -5.88 0.23 4.77
C HIS A 133 -6.49 1.11 5.88
N PRO A 134 -6.16 2.42 5.92
CA PRO A 134 -6.89 3.38 6.73
C PRO A 134 -8.38 3.40 6.38
N GLN A 135 -9.25 3.42 7.40
CA GLN A 135 -10.71 3.45 7.23
C GLN A 135 -11.31 4.87 7.13
N ALA A 136 -10.46 5.90 7.08
CA ALA A 136 -10.83 7.31 6.95
C ALA A 136 -9.74 8.08 6.16
N ASP A 137 -10.13 9.15 5.46
CA ASP A 137 -9.26 9.88 4.50
C ASP A 137 -8.14 10.73 5.13
N GLY A 138 -8.11 10.81 6.47
CA GLY A 138 -7.17 11.66 7.19
C GLY A 138 -7.26 13.13 6.76
N SER A 139 -6.12 13.83 6.79
CA SER A 139 -5.98 15.22 6.33
C SER A 139 -5.24 15.30 4.99
N ALA A 140 -5.44 16.40 4.25
CA ALA A 140 -4.73 16.65 2.99
C ALA A 140 -3.20 16.54 3.19
N ASN A 141 -2.54 15.83 2.28
CA ASN A 141 -1.09 15.59 2.23
C ASN A 141 -0.52 14.57 3.23
N GLN A 142 -1.33 13.62 3.73
CA GLN A 142 -0.84 12.44 4.46
C GLN A 142 -0.53 11.27 3.52
N PHE A 143 0.46 10.43 3.86
CA PHE A 143 0.86 9.25 3.08
C PHE A 143 0.62 7.97 3.88
N MET A 144 0.23 6.88 3.20
CA MET A 144 0.21 5.55 3.79
C MET A 144 1.64 5.05 3.94
N ARG A 145 2.05 4.77 5.15
CA ARG A 145 3.28 4.03 5.42
C ARG A 145 2.95 2.80 6.19
N THR A 146 3.80 1.79 6.05
CA THR A 146 3.91 0.83 7.12
C THR A 146 4.36 1.60 8.35
N ASP A 147 3.64 1.45 9.44
CA ASP A 147 4.16 1.85 10.75
C ASP A 147 5.28 0.93 11.24
N GLY A 148 5.73 -0.03 10.41
CA GLY A 148 6.63 -1.11 10.80
C GLY A 148 5.94 -2.18 11.64
N ALA A 149 4.61 -2.13 11.74
CA ALA A 149 3.76 -3.01 12.53
C ALA A 149 2.50 -3.44 11.73
N ASP A 150 2.69 -3.83 10.46
CA ASP A 150 1.66 -4.40 9.57
C ASP A 150 0.37 -3.57 9.43
N GLN A 151 0.50 -2.24 9.50
CA GLN A 151 -0.57 -1.29 9.25
C GLN A 151 -0.15 -0.24 8.25
N LEU A 152 -1.03 0.09 7.31
CA LEU A 152 -0.91 1.35 6.61
C LEU A 152 -1.51 2.44 7.48
N VAL A 153 -0.65 3.28 8.02
CA VAL A 153 -1.06 4.47 8.76
C VAL A 153 -0.95 5.68 7.85
N LEU A 154 -1.92 6.59 7.94
CA LEU A 154 -1.79 7.92 7.36
C LEU A 154 -0.82 8.73 8.21
N ALA A 155 0.37 8.91 7.68
CA ALA A 155 1.41 9.70 8.29
C ALA A 155 1.44 11.09 7.67
N THR A 156 1.56 12.09 8.53
CA THR A 156 1.99 13.42 8.10
C THR A 156 3.49 13.37 7.78
N PRO A 157 3.98 14.02 6.70
CA PRO A 157 5.41 14.08 6.37
C PRO A 157 6.28 14.48 7.59
N PRO A 158 7.38 13.75 7.88
CA PRO A 158 8.12 13.85 9.15
C PRO A 158 9.03 15.09 9.29
N PHE A 159 8.82 16.15 8.51
CA PHE A 159 9.61 17.38 8.64
C PHE A 159 8.70 18.59 8.83
N ASP A 160 8.13 18.73 10.02
CA ASP A 160 7.82 20.06 10.54
C ASP A 160 9.12 20.65 11.10
N GLN A 161 10.14 20.80 10.23
CA GLN A 161 11.12 21.86 10.45
C GLN A 161 10.31 23.15 10.47
N PRO A 162 10.59 24.11 11.38
CA PRO A 162 9.78 25.30 11.51
C PRO A 162 9.56 25.90 10.11
N PRO A 163 8.31 26.24 9.75
CA PRO A 163 8.00 26.68 8.40
C PRO A 163 8.90 27.85 8.03
N TYR A 164 9.23 27.94 6.74
CA TYR A 164 9.93 29.11 6.22
C TYR A 164 9.08 30.35 6.53
N ILE A 165 9.64 31.24 7.33
CA ILE A 165 9.01 32.50 7.70
C ILE A 165 9.30 33.46 6.55
N VAL A 166 8.24 33.95 5.91
CA VAL A 166 8.32 34.95 4.84
C VAL A 166 9.20 36.12 5.27
N GLY A 167 10.18 36.46 4.45
CA GLY A 167 11.15 37.53 4.70
C GLY A 167 12.33 37.14 5.60
N ALA A 168 12.37 35.92 6.16
CA ALA A 168 13.52 35.44 6.91
C ALA A 168 14.56 34.78 6.00
N THR A 169 15.83 35.05 6.29
CA THR A 169 16.97 34.42 5.61
C THR A 169 17.40 33.17 6.36
N TYR A 170 17.42 32.06 5.65
CA TYR A 170 17.86 30.76 6.13
C TYR A 170 19.27 30.48 5.62
N LEU A 171 20.13 30.00 6.51
CA LEU A 171 21.50 29.62 6.18
C LEU A 171 21.57 28.14 5.80
N SER A 172 22.62 27.78 5.07
CA SER A 172 22.96 26.39 4.75
C SER A 172 23.07 25.48 5.99
N ILE A 173 23.47 26.01 7.16
CA ILE A 173 23.69 25.23 8.37
C ILE A 173 23.15 25.93 9.65
N PRO A 174 22.36 25.25 10.50
CA PRO A 174 21.88 25.81 11.76
C PRO A 174 22.89 25.64 12.91
N GLY A 175 23.35 26.76 13.49
CA GLY A 175 23.85 26.85 14.87
C GLY A 175 25.36 26.99 15.09
N ALA A 176 26.03 28.04 14.57
CA ALA A 176 27.48 28.16 14.71
C ALA A 176 28.01 29.59 14.88
N GLU A 177 29.18 29.71 15.52
CA GLU A 177 29.95 30.94 15.69
C GLU A 177 30.55 31.41 14.35
N SER A 178 30.83 32.72 14.24
CA SER A 178 31.25 33.36 12.99
C SER A 178 32.71 33.83 13.05
N THR A 179 33.43 33.65 11.94
CA THR A 179 34.76 34.26 11.66
C THR A 179 34.89 34.55 10.16
N ASP A 180 36.00 35.15 9.76
CA ASP A 180 36.25 35.55 8.37
C ASP A 180 36.90 34.43 7.53
N LEU A 181 36.39 34.21 6.32
CA LEU A 181 37.01 33.38 5.28
C LEU A 181 37.56 34.25 4.15
N THR A 182 38.88 34.27 4.00
CA THR A 182 39.52 34.84 2.81
C THR A 182 39.25 33.98 1.60
N MET A 183 38.56 34.57 0.62
CA MET A 183 38.18 33.87 -0.59
C MET A 183 39.40 33.63 -1.48
N THR A 184 39.55 32.40 -2.00
CA THR A 184 40.55 32.12 -3.02
C THR A 184 39.99 32.49 -4.39
N VAL A 185 40.73 33.31 -5.14
CA VAL A 185 40.41 33.63 -6.54
C VAL A 185 40.30 32.36 -7.38
N ASP A 186 39.43 32.38 -8.39
CA ASP A 186 39.22 31.26 -9.33
C ASP A 186 38.88 29.93 -8.64
N ARG A 187 38.16 30.01 -7.52
CA ARG A 187 37.63 28.86 -6.80
C ARG A 187 36.12 29.01 -6.62
N LEU A 188 35.38 28.04 -7.14
CA LEU A 188 33.95 27.90 -6.90
C LEU A 188 33.74 27.09 -5.63
N TYR A 189 33.14 27.73 -4.64
CA TYR A 189 32.74 27.12 -3.38
C TYR A 189 31.28 26.68 -3.47
N GLY A 190 30.93 25.57 -2.83
CA GLY A 190 29.57 25.06 -2.73
C GLY A 190 29.23 24.65 -1.29
N THR A 191 28.18 25.26 -0.73
CA THR A 191 27.62 24.91 0.60
C THR A 191 26.24 24.30 0.45
N TYR A 192 25.91 23.31 1.29
CA TYR A 192 24.69 22.53 1.16
C TYR A 192 23.51 23.21 1.84
N PHE A 193 22.38 23.30 1.13
CA PHE A 193 21.15 23.87 1.65
C PHE A 193 20.03 22.83 1.55
N GLN A 194 19.34 22.56 2.67
CA GLN A 194 18.18 21.68 2.68
C GLN A 194 16.90 22.49 2.52
N VAL A 195 16.08 22.12 1.55
CA VAL A 195 14.70 22.58 1.43
C VAL A 195 13.79 21.55 2.10
N THR A 196 13.11 21.97 3.14
CA THR A 196 12.33 21.08 4.02
C THR A 196 10.83 21.12 3.74
N ALA A 197 10.36 22.11 2.98
CA ALA A 197 8.97 22.19 2.53
C ALA A 197 8.80 21.48 1.18
N PRO A 198 7.61 20.90 0.88
CA PRO A 198 7.34 20.27 -0.42
C PRO A 198 7.55 21.20 -1.61
N SER A 199 7.27 22.49 -1.44
CA SER A 199 7.53 23.57 -2.39
C SER A 199 7.79 24.86 -1.62
N GLN A 200 8.93 25.51 -1.88
CA GLN A 200 9.34 26.75 -1.21
C GLN A 200 9.84 27.78 -2.22
N ALA A 201 9.27 28.98 -2.18
CA ALA A 201 9.75 30.12 -2.95
C ALA A 201 10.84 30.91 -2.18
N PHE A 202 11.86 31.35 -2.90
CA PHE A 202 12.94 32.19 -2.39
C PHE A 202 13.12 33.43 -3.27
N ASP A 203 13.29 34.59 -2.64
CA ASP A 203 13.36 35.88 -3.32
C ASP A 203 14.72 36.60 -3.19
N ARG A 204 15.61 36.10 -2.33
CA ARG A 204 16.99 36.60 -2.21
C ARG A 204 18.00 35.49 -2.03
N VAL A 205 19.19 35.69 -2.60
CA VAL A 205 20.44 35.05 -2.15
C VAL A 205 21.27 36.11 -1.46
N SER A 206 21.85 35.80 -0.30
CA SER A 206 22.62 36.76 0.50
C SER A 206 23.89 36.16 1.12
N PHE A 207 24.88 37.02 1.37
CA PHE A 207 26.08 36.73 2.16
C PHE A 207 26.62 38.04 2.78
N GLU A 208 27.56 37.95 3.71
CA GLU A 208 28.13 39.13 4.38
C GLU A 208 29.61 39.31 4.04
N VAL A 209 30.00 40.54 3.67
CA VAL A 209 31.40 40.88 3.36
C VAL A 209 32.05 41.53 4.58
N GLN A 210 33.15 40.96 5.05
CA GLN A 210 33.89 41.44 6.22
C GLN A 210 35.08 42.31 5.82
N THR A 211 35.79 41.90 4.77
CA THR A 211 36.83 42.70 4.11
C THR A 211 36.43 42.92 2.67
N ALA A 212 36.28 44.17 2.26
CA ALA A 212 35.85 44.55 0.92
C ALA A 212 37.04 44.78 -0.03
N GLU A 213 36.84 44.52 -1.32
CA GLU A 213 37.81 44.85 -2.37
C GLU A 213 37.14 45.67 -3.48
N ALA A 214 37.68 46.87 -3.74
CA ALA A 214 37.07 47.82 -4.66
C ALA A 214 36.98 47.26 -6.09
N ALA A 215 35.88 47.55 -6.77
CA ALA A 215 35.61 47.12 -8.15
C ALA A 215 35.59 45.59 -8.37
N LYS A 216 35.36 44.81 -7.31
CA LYS A 216 35.24 43.35 -7.36
C LYS A 216 33.82 42.86 -7.15
N THR A 217 33.56 41.64 -7.62
CA THR A 217 32.25 41.01 -7.61
C THR A 217 32.34 39.52 -7.33
N ALA A 218 31.34 39.00 -6.63
CA ALA A 218 31.10 37.56 -6.50
C ALA A 218 29.94 37.16 -7.41
N ARG A 219 30.01 35.99 -8.04
CA ARG A 219 28.92 35.35 -8.77
C ARG A 219 28.34 34.22 -7.92
N VAL A 220 27.01 34.16 -7.85
CA VAL A 220 26.29 33.18 -7.03
C VAL A 220 25.33 32.34 -7.86
N GLY A 221 25.09 31.10 -7.46
CA GLY A 221 24.17 30.20 -8.14
C GLY A 221 23.72 29.03 -7.28
N LEU A 222 22.91 28.17 -7.88
CA LEU A 222 22.32 27.01 -7.25
C LEU A 222 22.55 25.77 -8.11
N TYR A 223 22.89 24.66 -7.48
CA TYR A 223 23.06 23.36 -8.11
C TYR A 223 22.19 22.31 -7.43
N ASN A 224 21.80 21.30 -8.21
CA ASN A 224 21.23 20.07 -7.65
C ASN A 224 22.31 19.26 -6.95
N VAL A 225 21.92 18.43 -5.98
CA VAL A 225 22.80 17.37 -5.47
C VAL A 225 22.70 16.14 -6.37
N GLY A 226 23.83 15.75 -6.96
CA GLY A 226 23.99 14.56 -7.79
C GLY A 226 24.43 13.32 -7.00
N THR A 227 24.98 12.34 -7.72
CA THR A 227 25.40 11.04 -7.16
C THR A 227 26.42 11.19 -6.03
N GLY A 228 26.24 10.42 -4.95
CA GLY A 228 27.18 10.40 -3.82
C GLY A 228 27.16 11.67 -2.96
N GLY A 229 26.14 12.53 -3.11
CA GLY A 229 26.00 13.77 -2.36
C GLY A 229 26.85 14.93 -2.91
N LEU A 230 27.44 14.80 -4.10
CA LEU A 230 28.24 15.84 -4.74
C LEU A 230 27.34 16.84 -5.49
N PRO A 231 27.74 18.11 -5.65
CA PRO A 231 27.08 19.02 -6.58
C PRO A 231 26.97 18.42 -7.99
N GLY A 232 25.80 18.54 -8.60
CA GLY A 232 25.46 18.01 -9.91
C GLY A 232 25.25 19.10 -10.96
N ALA A 233 24.10 19.03 -11.65
CA ALA A 233 23.70 20.00 -12.66
C ALA A 233 23.39 21.38 -12.06
N LEU A 234 23.71 22.43 -12.81
CA LEU A 234 23.34 23.80 -12.48
C LEU A 234 21.80 23.92 -12.54
N VAL A 235 21.21 24.49 -11.49
CA VAL A 235 19.80 24.87 -11.47
C VAL A 235 19.68 26.28 -12.07
N THR A 236 20.36 27.24 -11.45
CA THR A 236 20.30 28.65 -11.85
C THR A 236 21.62 29.36 -11.53
N ASP A 237 22.16 30.10 -12.49
CA ASP A 237 23.19 31.13 -12.25
C ASP A 237 22.46 32.44 -11.96
N PHE A 238 22.51 32.91 -10.71
CA PHE A 238 21.76 34.09 -10.29
C PHE A 238 22.46 35.40 -10.69
N GLY A 239 23.69 35.34 -11.18
CA GLY A 239 24.48 36.50 -11.57
C GLY A 239 25.39 37.03 -10.46
N THR A 240 25.72 38.32 -10.55
CA THR A 240 26.84 38.91 -9.80
C THR A 240 26.40 39.94 -8.75
N ILE A 241 27.08 39.94 -7.62
CA ILE A 241 26.91 40.84 -6.49
C ILE A 241 28.25 41.57 -6.23
N SER A 242 28.22 42.88 -5.98
CA SER A 242 29.44 43.63 -5.66
C SER A 242 29.97 43.30 -4.27
N VAL A 243 31.29 43.12 -4.16
CA VAL A 243 32.01 42.95 -2.87
C VAL A 243 32.88 44.17 -2.52
N ALA A 244 32.58 45.32 -3.11
CA ALA A 244 33.34 46.57 -2.95
C ALA A 244 33.06 47.35 -1.65
N SER A 245 32.17 46.83 -0.80
CA SER A 245 31.88 47.40 0.52
C SER A 245 31.59 46.28 1.52
N THR A 246 31.78 46.55 2.82
CA THR A 246 31.48 45.60 3.89
C THR A 246 29.97 45.50 4.16
N GLY A 247 29.57 44.53 4.98
CA GLY A 247 28.20 44.26 5.39
C GLY A 247 27.44 43.32 4.45
N GLY A 248 26.16 43.09 4.77
CA GLY A 248 25.27 42.21 4.01
C GLY A 248 25.14 42.61 2.54
N LYS A 249 25.24 41.62 1.66
CA LYS A 249 25.05 41.73 0.22
C LYS A 249 23.97 40.75 -0.22
N GLU A 250 23.16 41.17 -1.19
CA GLU A 250 22.06 40.36 -1.70
C GLU A 250 21.83 40.57 -3.20
N ILE A 251 21.21 39.58 -3.84
CA ILE A 251 20.62 39.68 -5.18
C ILE A 251 19.17 39.21 -5.13
N THR A 252 18.32 39.85 -5.94
CA THR A 252 16.93 39.43 -6.11
C THR A 252 16.85 38.21 -7.02
N ILE A 253 16.13 37.18 -6.58
CA ILE A 253 15.88 35.96 -7.34
C ILE A 253 14.38 35.66 -7.39
N SER A 254 13.99 34.67 -8.20
CA SER A 254 12.61 34.15 -8.28
C SER A 254 12.68 32.64 -8.45
N GLU A 255 13.14 31.96 -7.39
CA GLU A 255 13.41 30.52 -7.43
C GLU A 255 12.38 29.78 -6.57
N THR A 256 11.80 28.69 -7.07
CA THR A 256 10.92 27.81 -6.29
C THR A 256 11.48 26.41 -6.27
N LEU A 257 11.84 25.94 -5.08
CA LEU A 257 12.52 24.67 -4.88
C LEU A 257 11.58 23.66 -4.23
N SER A 258 11.70 22.40 -4.65
CA SER A 258 10.98 21.29 -4.03
C SER A 258 11.75 20.76 -2.82
N TYR A 259 11.10 19.91 -2.02
CA TYR A 259 11.77 19.19 -0.93
C TYR A 259 13.04 18.47 -1.46
N GLY A 260 14.19 18.74 -0.84
CA GLY A 260 15.45 18.16 -1.30
C GLY A 260 16.70 18.88 -0.79
N TRP A 261 17.85 18.40 -1.26
CA TRP A 261 19.15 19.02 -1.00
C TRP A 261 19.65 19.73 -2.25
N TYR A 262 20.16 20.93 -2.06
CA TYR A 262 20.76 21.78 -3.08
C TYR A 262 22.14 22.27 -2.63
N VAL A 263 22.91 22.81 -3.56
CA VAL A 263 24.21 23.43 -3.29
C VAL A 263 24.17 24.89 -3.72
N LEU A 264 24.27 25.81 -2.76
CA LEU A 264 24.51 27.22 -3.03
C LEU A 264 25.98 27.42 -3.34
N ALA A 265 26.26 28.08 -4.45
CA ALA A 265 27.61 28.24 -4.95
C ALA A 265 28.02 29.71 -5.03
N ILE A 266 29.31 29.98 -4.82
CA ILE A 266 29.91 31.31 -4.93
C ILE A 266 31.33 31.23 -5.50
N VAL A 267 31.65 32.14 -6.42
CA VAL A 267 33.00 32.37 -6.94
C VAL A 267 33.24 33.88 -7.03
N THR A 268 34.46 34.35 -6.80
CA THR A 268 34.78 35.79 -6.81
C THR A 268 36.08 36.06 -7.57
N ASP A 269 36.18 37.25 -8.17
CA ASP A 269 37.40 37.77 -8.78
C ASP A 269 38.26 38.59 -7.80
N ALA A 270 37.83 38.67 -6.54
CA ALA A 270 38.56 39.30 -5.46
C ALA A 270 39.71 38.42 -4.96
N THR A 271 40.80 39.06 -4.55
CA THR A 271 42.02 38.43 -4.04
C THR A 271 42.21 38.62 -2.55
N THR A 272 41.58 39.64 -1.96
CA THR A 272 41.66 39.97 -0.53
C THR A 272 40.30 40.10 0.14
N CYS A 273 39.21 39.79 -0.58
CA CYS A 273 37.87 39.85 0.00
C CYS A 273 37.67 38.71 1.00
N ASP A 274 37.19 39.07 2.18
CA ASP A 274 36.75 38.13 3.20
C ASP A 274 35.22 38.09 3.24
N ILE A 275 34.66 36.90 3.16
CA ILE A 275 33.23 36.66 3.38
C ILE A 275 33.07 36.04 4.76
N GLU A 276 32.03 36.47 5.47
CA GLU A 276 31.68 35.88 6.75
C GLU A 276 31.48 34.38 6.59
N GLN A 277 32.06 33.60 7.49
CA GLN A 277 32.05 32.15 7.46
C GLN A 277 31.30 31.59 8.66
N ILE A 278 30.86 30.34 8.53
CA ILE A 278 30.36 29.52 9.64
C ILE A 278 31.49 28.63 10.19
N ASN A 279 31.78 28.70 11.50
CA ASN A 279 32.69 27.76 12.19
C ASN A 279 31.99 26.51 12.68
N ASN A 280 32.56 25.34 12.43
CA ASN A 280 31.95 24.06 12.80
C ASN A 280 31.86 23.84 14.33
N VAL A 281 30.63 23.82 14.88
CA VAL A 281 30.34 23.21 16.19
C VAL A 281 29.67 21.84 15.97
N GLY A 282 30.49 20.80 15.83
CA GLY A 282 30.16 19.40 16.17
C GLY A 282 28.94 18.72 15.52
N HIS A 283 28.63 18.88 14.23
CA HIS A 283 27.43 18.27 13.62
C HIS A 283 27.69 17.19 12.55
N ARG A 284 27.07 16.00 12.72
CA ARG A 284 27.11 14.79 11.87
C ARG A 284 26.19 14.86 10.64
N ARG A 285 26.30 15.87 9.78
CA ARG A 285 25.28 16.08 8.74
C ARG A 285 25.92 16.04 7.35
N LEU A 286 25.68 14.90 6.69
CA LEU A 286 26.07 14.46 5.34
C LEU A 286 27.36 13.61 5.25
N GLY A 287 27.16 12.28 5.32
CA GLY A 287 28.02 11.31 4.63
C GLY A 287 29.39 10.97 5.25
N ALA A 288 29.58 11.09 6.57
CA ALA A 288 30.81 10.63 7.21
C ALA A 288 30.83 9.09 7.29
N SER A 289 31.83 8.44 6.67
CA SER A 289 32.05 6.99 6.76
C SER A 289 32.81 6.56 8.03
N ASN A 290 33.26 7.51 8.85
CA ASN A 290 33.84 7.27 10.16
C ASN A 290 33.59 8.46 11.11
N SER A 291 33.63 8.20 12.42
CA SER A 291 33.42 9.18 13.48
C SER A 291 34.66 10.05 13.79
N SER A 292 35.64 10.06 12.89
CA SER A 292 36.98 10.62 13.10
C SER A 292 37.15 11.90 12.28
N ASN A 293 36.64 13.01 12.80
CA ASN A 293 37.01 14.41 12.52
C ASN A 293 37.04 14.98 11.08
N ALA A 294 36.60 14.28 10.04
CA ALA A 294 36.42 14.89 8.71
C ALA A 294 34.93 15.12 8.41
N LEU A 295 34.34 16.10 9.10
CA LEU A 295 33.01 16.61 8.76
C LEU A 295 33.13 17.46 7.49
N ARG A 296 32.40 17.09 6.44
CA ARG A 296 32.44 17.71 5.11
C ARG A 296 31.43 18.87 5.05
N GLY A 297 31.82 20.07 5.46
CA GLY A 297 30.92 21.24 5.50
C GLY A 297 30.60 21.84 4.13
N PHE A 298 31.60 21.85 3.25
CA PHE A 298 31.47 22.42 1.91
C PHE A 298 32.39 21.69 0.92
N VAL A 299 32.21 22.02 -0.34
CA VAL A 299 33.02 21.54 -1.45
C VAL A 299 33.57 22.72 -2.23
N TYR A 300 34.67 22.51 -2.94
CA TYR A 300 35.16 23.48 -3.90
C TYR A 300 35.74 22.81 -5.14
N VAL A 301 35.82 23.58 -6.22
CA VAL A 301 36.50 23.20 -7.45
C VAL A 301 37.25 24.41 -8.01
N ALA A 302 38.38 24.16 -8.68
CA ALA A 302 39.04 25.21 -9.44
C ALA A 302 38.11 25.64 -10.59
N HIS A 303 37.78 26.93 -10.64
CA HIS A 303 36.92 27.51 -11.65
C HIS A 303 37.22 29.00 -11.77
N ALA A 304 37.77 29.39 -12.93
CA ALA A 304 38.05 30.80 -13.21
C ALA A 304 36.79 31.65 -13.10
N TYR A 305 36.90 32.88 -12.59
CA TYR A 305 35.75 33.76 -12.46
C TYR A 305 35.05 34.02 -13.81
N ALA A 306 33.93 33.34 -14.04
CA ALA A 306 33.17 33.35 -15.28
C ALA A 306 31.70 32.96 -14.99
N ALA A 307 30.91 32.70 -16.04
CA ALA A 307 29.59 32.08 -15.87
C ALA A 307 29.74 30.71 -15.20
N LEU A 308 28.78 30.37 -14.33
CA LEU A 308 28.86 29.14 -13.54
C LEU A 308 28.85 27.89 -14.43
N PRO A 309 29.69 26.88 -14.15
CA PRO A 309 29.79 25.69 -14.97
C PRO A 309 28.56 24.80 -14.78
N ASP A 310 28.15 24.10 -15.84
CA ASP A 310 27.14 23.03 -15.77
C ASP A 310 27.68 21.76 -16.43
N PRO A 311 27.99 20.69 -15.67
CA PRO A 311 27.80 20.53 -14.22
C PRO A 311 28.87 21.25 -13.38
N PHE A 312 28.72 21.23 -12.04
CA PHE A 312 29.65 21.87 -11.10
C PHE A 312 31.12 21.48 -11.29
N GLY A 313 31.40 20.28 -11.80
CA GLY A 313 32.75 19.75 -12.04
C GLY A 313 33.09 18.57 -11.14
N SER A 314 34.37 18.42 -10.77
CA SER A 314 34.84 17.39 -9.83
C SER A 314 35.27 18.03 -8.51
N PRO A 315 34.35 18.19 -7.55
CA PRO A 315 34.62 18.90 -6.31
C PRO A 315 35.59 18.14 -5.41
N THR A 316 36.43 18.91 -4.71
CA THR A 316 37.20 18.47 -3.56
C THR A 316 36.45 18.85 -2.28
N TYR A 317 36.45 17.95 -1.30
CA TYR A 317 35.97 18.25 0.04
C TYR A 317 37.09 18.92 0.84
N ASP A 318 36.81 20.09 1.41
CA ASP A 318 37.74 20.71 2.35
C ASP A 318 37.49 20.19 3.77
N THR A 319 38.57 19.92 4.49
CA THR A 319 38.55 19.45 5.89
C THR A 319 38.88 20.56 6.88
N SER A 320 39.18 21.78 6.42
CA SER A 320 39.64 22.90 7.25
C SER A 320 38.55 23.61 8.07
N ALA A 321 37.31 23.10 8.08
CA ALA A 321 36.18 23.58 8.89
C ALA A 321 35.66 25.00 8.60
N ARG A 322 36.03 25.59 7.45
CA ARG A 322 35.75 27.00 7.10
C ARG A 322 34.96 27.14 5.80
N GLU A 323 33.67 27.46 5.86
CA GLU A 323 32.81 27.62 4.68
C GLU A 323 32.22 29.03 4.54
N PRO A 324 32.03 29.55 3.31
CA PRO A 324 31.36 30.83 3.12
C PRO A 324 29.89 30.74 3.54
N LYS A 325 29.43 31.72 4.33
CA LYS A 325 28.05 31.79 4.81
C LYS A 325 27.15 32.33 3.71
N LEU A 326 26.38 31.45 3.09
CA LEU A 326 25.36 31.80 2.11
C LEU A 326 23.97 31.55 2.68
N GLY A 327 23.02 32.39 2.30
CA GLY A 327 21.63 32.28 2.73
C GLY A 327 20.63 32.49 1.60
N LEU A 328 19.47 31.87 1.76
CA LEU A 328 18.28 32.06 0.94
C LEU A 328 17.17 32.69 1.78
N ARG A 329 16.55 33.75 1.28
CA ARG A 329 15.41 34.39 1.94
C ARG A 329 14.11 33.82 1.42
N ALA A 330 13.27 33.35 2.33
CA ALA A 330 11.93 32.87 2.00
C ALA A 330 11.05 34.01 1.49
N ALA A 331 10.41 33.79 0.35
CA ALA A 331 9.48 34.72 -0.29
C ALA A 331 8.08 34.67 0.31
#